data_AF-A0A7S2GAD8-F1
#
_entry.id   AF-A0A7S2GAD8-F1
#
_cell.length_a   1.000
_cell.length_b   1.000
_cell.length_c   1.000
_cell.angle_alpha   90.00
_cell.angle_beta   90.00
_cell.angle_gamma   90.00
#
_symmetry.space_group_name_H-M   'P 1'
#
loop_
_entity.id
_entity.type
_entity.pdbx_description
1 polymer ?
#
loop_
_entity_poly.entity_id
_entity_poly.type
_entity_poly.pdbx_seq_one_letter_code
_entity_poly.pdbx_strand_id
1 'polypeptide(L)'
;RMAQIQPRLMIYDAACAWGWALSQIVGVPGVSSMTALPEKLCVRETSSSNKWSSTRVLDAAVSALRVAYGIELNHNYSYANYSDYTIMWTARRWHKHHEEFGAERFHYWGPLLAARSKPGAVEPVLASVGDLPLVYVSMGTV
;
A
#
# COMPACT_ATOMS: atom_id res chain seq x y z
N ARG A 1 -21.49 -23.17 12.88
CA ARG A 1 -20.07 -23.38 12.46
C ARG A 1 -19.82 -22.44 11.29
N MET A 2 -19.06 -21.35 11.49
CA MET A 2 -18.59 -20.56 10.35
C MET A 2 -17.70 -21.48 9.49
N ALA A 3 -17.97 -21.56 8.19
CA ALA A 3 -17.08 -22.27 7.28
C ALA A 3 -15.68 -21.68 7.44
N GLN A 4 -14.69 -22.54 7.64
CA GLN A 4 -13.30 -22.13 7.82
C GLN A 4 -12.84 -21.50 6.51
N ILE A 5 -12.66 -20.17 6.49
CA ILE A 5 -12.17 -19.47 5.30
C ILE A 5 -10.73 -19.92 5.08
N GLN A 6 -10.46 -20.53 3.92
CA GLN A 6 -9.12 -20.90 3.48
C GLN A 6 -8.74 -20.00 2.29
N PRO A 7 -8.11 -18.84 2.53
CA PRO A 7 -7.69 -17.98 1.44
C PRO A 7 -6.64 -18.69 0.58
N ARG A 8 -6.61 -18.40 -0.72
CA ARG A 8 -5.56 -18.89 -1.64
C ARG A 8 -4.48 -17.84 -1.90
N LEU A 9 -4.73 -16.61 -1.48
CA LEU A 9 -3.93 -15.41 -1.70
C LEU A 9 -4.30 -14.40 -0.64
N MET A 10 -3.35 -13.58 -0.21
CA MET A 10 -3.60 -12.43 0.66
C MET A 10 -3.14 -11.15 -0.04
N ILE A 11 -4.07 -10.23 -0.28
CA ILE A 11 -3.75 -8.87 -0.75
C ILE A 11 -3.79 -7.95 0.46
N TYR A 12 -2.75 -7.16 0.65
CA TYR A 12 -2.63 -6.28 1.80
C TYR A 12 -2.09 -4.91 1.41
N ASP A 13 -2.48 -3.87 2.16
CA ASP A 13 -1.92 -2.53 2.00
C ASP A 13 -0.46 -2.50 2.49
N ALA A 14 0.45 -1.90 1.72
CA ALA A 14 1.88 -1.82 2.08
C ALA A 14 2.17 -1.08 3.40
N ALA A 15 1.27 -0.21 3.86
CA ALA A 15 1.34 0.41 5.19
C ALA A 15 0.92 -0.55 6.32
N CYS A 16 0.20 -1.62 5.98
CA CYS A 16 -0.33 -2.62 6.90
C CYS A 16 0.51 -3.90 6.86
N ALA A 17 1.73 -3.84 7.41
CA ALA A 17 2.68 -4.95 7.32
C ALA A 17 2.21 -6.25 8.01
N TRP A 18 1.20 -6.18 8.87
CA TRP A 18 0.54 -7.35 9.44
C TRP A 18 -0.18 -8.22 8.39
N GLY A 19 -0.59 -7.66 7.26
CA GLY A 19 -1.15 -8.46 6.16
C GLY A 19 -0.12 -9.39 5.52
N TRP A 20 1.13 -8.95 5.41
CA TRP A 20 2.24 -9.84 5.04
C TRP A 20 2.47 -10.93 6.10
N ALA A 21 2.50 -10.54 7.38
CA ALA A 21 2.69 -11.49 8.47
C ALA A 21 1.61 -12.59 8.46
N LEU A 22 0.35 -12.22 8.23
CA LEU A 22 -0.75 -13.16 8.10
C LEU A 22 -0.58 -14.09 6.89
N SER A 23 -0.07 -13.59 5.75
CA SER A 23 0.18 -14.43 4.59
C SER A 23 1.25 -15.50 4.89
N GLN A 24 2.29 -15.13 5.64
CA GLN A 24 3.33 -16.07 6.09
C GLN A 24 2.76 -17.11 7.07
N ILE A 25 1.98 -16.67 8.06
CA ILE A 25 1.38 -17.55 9.09
C ILE A 25 0.43 -18.58 8.45
N VAL A 26 -0.39 -18.13 7.49
CA VAL A 26 -1.38 -19.00 6.81
C VAL A 26 -0.71 -19.84 5.71
N GLY A 27 0.49 -19.49 5.27
CA GLY A 27 1.21 -20.20 4.21
C GLY A 27 0.63 -19.94 2.81
N VAL A 28 0.18 -18.72 2.54
CA VAL A 28 -0.38 -18.32 1.25
C VAL A 28 0.42 -17.18 0.64
N PRO A 29 0.46 -17.05 -0.71
CA PRO A 29 1.13 -15.95 -1.36
C PRO A 29 0.58 -14.59 -0.89
N GLY A 30 1.49 -13.65 -0.66
CA GLY A 30 1.19 -12.27 -0.26
C GLY A 30 1.39 -11.31 -1.42
N VAL A 31 0.41 -10.46 -1.67
CA VAL A 31 0.44 -9.40 -2.69
C VAL A 31 0.38 -8.06 -1.99
N SER A 32 1.45 -7.28 -2.11
CA SER A 32 1.49 -5.92 -1.58
C SER A 32 0.74 -4.98 -2.52
N SER A 33 -0.18 -4.18 -1.97
CA SER A 33 -0.94 -3.17 -2.68
C SER A 33 -0.45 -1.79 -2.25
N MET A 34 0.11 -1.04 -3.19
CA MET A 34 0.74 0.25 -2.95
C MET A 34 -0.05 1.40 -3.57
N THR A 35 -0.48 2.31 -2.71
CA THR A 35 -1.07 3.60 -3.06
C THR A 35 -0.02 4.72 -3.14
N ALA A 36 1.07 4.59 -2.39
CA ALA A 36 2.24 5.47 -2.46
C ALA A 36 3.27 4.98 -3.49
N LEU A 37 4.13 5.89 -3.95
CA LEU A 37 5.32 5.51 -4.72
C LEU A 37 6.32 4.81 -3.79
N PRO A 38 6.99 3.74 -4.25
CA PRO A 38 7.97 3.06 -3.44
C PRO A 38 9.22 3.94 -3.33
N GLU A 39 9.89 3.87 -2.19
CA GLU A 39 11.17 4.54 -2.00
C GLU A 39 12.31 3.66 -2.52
N LYS A 40 13.39 4.32 -2.98
CA LYS A 40 14.67 3.67 -3.30
C LYS A 40 15.03 2.68 -2.21
N LEU A 41 15.51 1.49 -2.58
CA LEU A 41 15.83 0.45 -1.59
C LEU A 41 16.86 0.92 -0.57
N CYS A 42 17.86 1.71 -0.97
CA CYS A 42 18.84 2.30 -0.05
C CYS A 42 18.23 3.30 0.94
N VAL A 43 17.16 4.00 0.55
CA VAL A 43 16.43 4.93 1.42
C VAL A 43 15.55 4.14 2.37
N ARG A 44 14.87 3.09 1.90
CA ARG A 44 14.07 2.18 2.73
C ARG A 44 14.87 1.60 3.89
N GLU A 45 16.11 1.18 3.64
CA GLU A 45 16.97 0.61 4.68
C GLU A 45 17.51 1.66 5.67
N THR A 46 17.37 2.96 5.37
CA THR A 46 17.92 4.06 6.19
C THR A 46 16.86 4.95 6.83
N SER A 47 15.63 4.96 6.30
CA SER A 47 14.49 5.75 6.82
C SER A 47 13.91 5.21 8.13
N SER A 48 14.41 4.08 8.63
CA SER A 48 13.92 3.32 9.78
C SER A 48 14.38 3.79 11.16
N SER A 49 14.80 5.04 11.35
CA SER A 49 15.34 5.51 12.64
C SER A 49 14.45 6.52 13.39
N ASN A 50 13.13 6.44 13.23
CA ASN A 50 12.21 7.24 14.04
C ASN A 50 12.20 6.75 15.50
N LYS A 51 12.98 7.45 16.32
CA LYS A 51 13.13 7.31 17.78
C LYS A 51 11.84 7.68 18.53
N TRP A 52 10.75 6.97 18.30
CA TRP A 52 9.53 7.13 19.09
C TRP A 52 9.46 6.10 20.21
N SER A 53 8.86 6.49 21.33
CA SER A 53 8.57 5.63 22.49
C SER A 53 7.76 4.36 22.13
N SER A 54 7.07 4.38 20.99
CA SER A 54 6.33 3.24 20.44
C SER A 54 7.19 2.14 19.83
N THR A 55 8.48 2.39 19.53
CA THR A 55 9.37 1.36 18.95
C THR A 55 9.48 0.13 19.84
N ARG A 56 9.58 0.30 21.17
CA ARG A 56 9.63 -0.84 22.11
C ARG A 56 8.39 -1.74 22.04
N VAL A 57 7.20 -1.16 21.86
CA VAL A 57 5.94 -1.93 21.75
C VAL A 57 5.92 -2.68 20.43
N LEU A 58 6.34 -2.04 19.34
CA LEU A 58 6.43 -2.67 18.03
C LEU A 58 7.50 -3.79 18.00
N ASP A 59 8.67 -3.55 18.61
CA ASP A 59 9.74 -4.55 18.77
C ASP A 59 9.26 -5.76 19.57
N ALA A 60 8.55 -5.52 20.68
CA ALA A 60 7.97 -6.59 21.48
C ALA A 60 6.92 -7.40 20.71
N ALA A 61 6.06 -6.72 19.94
CA ALA A 61 5.07 -7.38 19.09
C ALA A 61 5.72 -8.22 17.98
N VAL A 62 6.75 -7.68 17.31
CA VAL A 62 7.54 -8.43 16.30
C VAL A 62 8.22 -9.64 16.94
N SER A 63 8.83 -9.48 18.11
CA SER A 63 9.46 -10.59 18.85
C SER A 63 8.45 -11.68 19.21
N ALA A 64 7.26 -11.30 19.69
CA ALA A 64 6.19 -12.25 19.99
C ALA A 64 5.72 -13.01 18.74
N LEU A 65 5.56 -12.32 17.60
CA LEU A 65 5.23 -12.94 16.32
C LEU A 65 6.31 -13.93 15.86
N ARG A 66 7.58 -13.58 16.00
CA ARG A 66 8.71 -14.46 15.69
C ARG A 66 8.69 -15.73 16.55
N VAL A 67 8.46 -15.59 17.86
CA VAL A 67 8.41 -16.74 18.78
C VAL A 67 7.21 -17.64 18.48
N ALA A 68 6.04 -17.07 18.22
CA ALA A 68 4.81 -17.84 18.03
C ALA A 68 4.71 -18.49 16.64
N TYR A 69 5.25 -17.84 15.60
CA TYR A 69 5.01 -18.24 14.20
C TYR A 69 6.27 -18.36 13.35
N GLY A 70 7.45 -18.04 13.87
CA GLY A 70 8.71 -18.12 13.11
C GLY A 70 8.88 -17.06 12.03
N ILE A 71 8.12 -15.96 12.08
CA ILE A 71 8.15 -14.90 11.07
C ILE A 71 9.06 -13.73 11.48
N GLU A 72 9.78 -13.16 10.50
CA GLU A 72 10.64 -11.99 10.69
C GLU A 72 9.99 -10.75 10.06
N LEU A 73 9.31 -9.95 10.88
CA LEU A 73 8.67 -8.71 10.43
C LEU A 73 9.55 -7.51 10.78
N ASN A 74 9.91 -6.69 9.78
CA ASN A 74 10.52 -5.39 10.04
C ASN A 74 9.44 -4.29 10.02
N HIS A 75 9.04 -3.84 11.20
CA HIS A 75 7.99 -2.82 11.37
C HIS A 75 8.39 -1.43 10.83
N ASN A 76 9.68 -1.21 10.54
CA ASN A 76 10.15 0.06 10.01
C ASN A 76 9.91 0.24 8.51
N TYR A 77 9.59 -0.83 7.77
CA TYR A 77 9.25 -0.74 6.35
C TYR A 77 7.82 -0.26 6.11
N SER A 78 7.35 0.69 6.93
CA SER A 78 6.04 1.31 6.73
C SER A 78 5.97 1.94 5.35
N TYR A 79 4.91 1.65 4.59
CA TYR A 79 4.76 2.01 3.17
C TYR A 79 5.79 1.41 2.20
N ALA A 80 6.72 0.59 2.69
CA ALA A 80 7.78 -0.04 1.90
C ALA A 80 7.82 -1.57 2.07
N ASN A 81 6.72 -2.15 2.55
CA ASN A 81 6.55 -3.60 2.72
C ASN A 81 6.21 -4.27 1.38
N TYR A 82 7.20 -4.34 0.51
CA TYR A 82 7.11 -4.95 -0.82
C TYR A 82 7.04 -6.47 -0.70
N SER A 83 6.14 -7.13 -1.43
CA SER A 83 6.17 -8.60 -1.60
C SER A 83 6.78 -8.99 -2.94
N ASP A 84 6.86 -10.29 -3.23
CA ASP A 84 7.28 -10.82 -4.52
C ASP A 84 6.36 -10.38 -5.67
N TYR A 85 5.13 -9.96 -5.35
CA TYR A 85 4.19 -9.37 -6.31
C TYR A 85 3.57 -8.11 -5.71
N THR A 86 4.06 -6.96 -6.12
CA THR A 86 3.64 -5.64 -5.63
C THR A 86 2.85 -4.90 -6.70
N ILE A 87 1.59 -4.59 -6.40
CA ILE A 87 0.71 -3.79 -7.25
C ILE A 87 0.93 -2.32 -6.96
N MET A 88 1.22 -1.55 -8.00
CA MET A 88 1.37 -0.11 -7.94
C MET A 88 0.16 0.55 -8.62
N TRP A 89 -0.64 1.29 -7.84
CA TRP A 89 -1.82 2.02 -8.33
C TRP A 89 -1.47 3.36 -9.00
N THR A 90 -0.45 3.33 -9.85
CA THR A 90 0.05 4.47 -10.61
C THR A 90 0.67 3.97 -11.92
N ALA A 91 0.99 4.91 -12.81
CA ALA A 91 1.66 4.60 -14.07
C ALA A 91 3.18 4.72 -13.89
N ARG A 92 3.92 3.77 -14.48
CA ARG A 92 5.40 3.72 -14.39
C ARG A 92 6.09 5.04 -14.74
N ARG A 93 5.60 5.75 -15.76
CA ARG A 93 6.12 7.05 -16.20
C ARG A 93 6.06 8.18 -15.15
N TRP A 94 5.24 8.03 -14.10
CA TRP A 94 5.10 9.02 -13.01
C TRP A 94 6.07 8.75 -11.86
N HIS A 95 6.70 7.58 -11.86
CA HIS A 95 7.63 7.16 -10.83
C HIS A 95 9.06 7.41 -11.29
N LYS A 96 9.71 8.43 -10.72
CA LYS A 96 11.13 8.71 -10.99
C LYS A 96 11.99 7.54 -10.50
N HIS A 97 13.03 7.19 -11.25
CA HIS A 97 13.94 6.10 -10.91
C HIS A 97 13.28 4.70 -10.91
N HIS A 98 12.19 4.51 -11.66
CA HIS A 98 11.47 3.24 -11.73
C HIS A 98 12.31 2.07 -12.27
N GLU A 99 13.53 2.31 -12.75
CA GLU A 99 14.44 1.31 -13.31
C GLU A 99 14.98 0.35 -12.24
N GLU A 100 15.07 0.77 -10.98
CA GLU A 100 15.46 -0.13 -9.88
C GLU A 100 14.33 -1.10 -9.47
N PHE A 101 13.10 -0.80 -9.89
CA PHE A 101 11.90 -1.57 -9.59
C PHE A 101 11.55 -2.45 -10.78
N GLY A 102 12.12 -3.66 -10.78
CA GLY A 102 11.95 -4.63 -11.84
C GLY A 102 10.50 -5.08 -12.02
N ALA A 103 10.14 -5.40 -13.27
CA ALA A 103 8.78 -5.77 -13.66
C ALA A 103 8.35 -7.16 -13.17
N GLU A 104 9.31 -7.97 -12.69
CA GLU A 104 9.09 -9.25 -12.03
C GLU A 104 8.46 -9.12 -10.64
N ARG A 105 8.61 -7.95 -10.01
CA ARG A 105 8.14 -7.68 -8.65
C ARG A 105 7.17 -6.51 -8.57
N PHE A 106 7.36 -5.47 -9.38
CA PHE A 106 6.59 -4.23 -9.31
C PHE A 106 5.72 -4.06 -10.57
N HIS A 107 4.42 -4.22 -10.38
CA HIS A 107 3.43 -4.20 -11.44
C HIS A 107 2.63 -2.91 -11.41
N TYR A 108 2.82 -2.05 -12.41
CA TYR A 108 2.13 -0.76 -12.53
C TYR A 108 0.79 -0.91 -13.24
N TRP A 109 -0.29 -0.83 -12.49
CA TRP A 109 -1.66 -1.02 -12.99
C TRP A 109 -2.38 0.30 -13.30
N GLY A 110 -1.75 1.44 -12.97
CA GLY A 110 -2.39 2.74 -13.12
C GLY A 110 -3.41 3.04 -12.02
N PRO A 111 -4.04 4.22 -12.07
CA PRO A 111 -5.11 4.56 -11.14
C PRO A 111 -6.34 3.68 -11.40
N LEU A 112 -7.01 3.26 -10.32
CA LEU A 112 -8.33 2.66 -10.42
C LEU A 112 -9.34 3.71 -10.85
N LEU A 113 -9.86 3.56 -12.08
CA LEU A 113 -10.93 4.38 -12.60
C LEU A 113 -12.25 3.63 -12.41
N ALA A 114 -12.96 3.96 -11.34
CA ALA A 114 -14.34 3.50 -11.19
C ALA A 114 -15.28 4.52 -11.85
N ALA A 115 -16.16 4.05 -12.73
CA ALA A 115 -17.28 4.87 -13.17
C ALA A 115 -18.14 5.22 -11.95
N ARG A 116 -18.48 6.49 -11.79
CA ARG A 116 -19.44 6.89 -10.76
C ARG A 116 -20.79 6.29 -11.12
N SER A 117 -21.41 5.60 -10.17
CA SER A 117 -22.70 4.95 -10.37
C SER A 117 -23.86 5.96 -10.48
N LYS A 118 -23.65 7.20 -10.02
CA LYS A 118 -24.61 8.31 -10.12
C LYS A 118 -23.84 9.63 -10.32
N PRO A 119 -24.42 10.63 -11.01
CA PRO A 119 -23.89 11.98 -11.01
C PRO A 119 -23.76 12.46 -9.56
N GLY A 120 -22.56 12.92 -9.20
CA GLY A 120 -22.34 13.59 -7.92
C GLY A 120 -23.00 14.97 -7.87
N ALA A 121 -22.98 15.58 -6.68
CA ALA A 121 -23.52 16.92 -6.46
C ALA A 121 -22.77 18.03 -7.23
N VAL A 122 -21.59 17.71 -7.77
CA VAL A 122 -20.72 18.66 -8.49
C VAL A 122 -21.08 18.74 -9.97
N GLU A 123 -21.62 17.68 -10.57
CA GLU A 123 -21.96 17.64 -12.00
C GLU A 123 -22.93 18.77 -12.43
N PRO A 124 -24.00 19.12 -11.69
CA PRO A 124 -24.85 20.27 -12.02
C PRO A 124 -24.13 21.62 -11.89
N VAL A 125 -23.22 21.74 -10.91
CA VAL A 125 -22.40 22.94 -10.73
C VAL A 125 -21.47 23.10 -11.93
N LEU A 126 -20.76 22.04 -12.34
CA LEU A 126 -19.91 22.05 -13.52
C LEU A 126 -20.68 22.38 -14.80
N ALA A 127 -21.89 21.84 -14.95
CA ALA A 127 -22.75 22.14 -16.10
C ALA A 127 -23.16 23.62 -16.15
N SER A 128 -23.33 24.29 -15.00
CA SER A 128 -23.74 25.70 -14.93
C SER A 128 -22.66 26.71 -15.32
N VAL A 129 -21.38 26.30 -15.28
CA VAL A 129 -20.24 27.20 -15.54
C VAL A 129 -19.89 27.30 -17.03
N GLY A 130 -20.43 26.41 -17.87
CA GLY A 130 -20.23 26.43 -19.32
C GLY A 130 -18.74 26.37 -19.70
N ASP A 131 -18.33 27.25 -20.61
CA ASP A 131 -16.94 27.33 -21.13
C ASP A 131 -16.03 28.28 -20.31
N LEU A 132 -16.48 28.74 -19.15
CA LEU A 132 -15.66 29.63 -18.32
C LEU A 132 -14.43 28.88 -17.78
N PRO A 133 -13.28 29.56 -17.62
CA PRO A 133 -12.12 28.96 -16.97
C PRO A 133 -12.43 28.47 -15.56
N LEU A 134 -12.16 27.20 -15.28
CA LEU A 134 -12.43 26.54 -14.00
C LEU A 134 -11.13 26.27 -13.24
N VAL A 135 -11.14 26.59 -11.95
CA VAL A 135 -10.07 26.22 -11.01
C VAL A 135 -10.68 25.33 -9.92
N TYR A 136 -10.20 24.08 -9.85
CA TYR A 136 -10.56 23.15 -8.80
C TYR A 136 -9.48 23.13 -7.72
N VAL A 137 -9.87 23.41 -6.47
CA VAL A 137 -8.98 23.34 -5.31
C VAL A 137 -9.55 22.32 -4.33
N SER A 138 -8.73 21.34 -3.96
CA SER A 138 -9.11 20.31 -2.99
C SER A 138 -7.89 19.90 -2.18
N MET A 139 -8.09 19.67 -0.89
CA MET A 139 -7.10 19.10 0.01
C MET A 139 -7.31 17.59 0.23
N GLY A 140 -8.26 16.98 -0.50
CA GLY A 140 -8.66 15.60 -0.26
C GLY A 140 -9.45 15.44 1.03
N THR A 141 -9.26 14.29 1.70
CA THR A 141 -9.82 14.05 3.03
C THR A 141 -8.96 14.78 4.06
N VAL A 142 -9.59 15.61 4.89
CA VAL A 142 -8.95 16.41 5.96
C VAL A 142 -9.28 15.80 7.31
#